data_AF-A0A846CJ23-F1
#
_entry.id   AF-A0A846CJ23-F1
#
_cell.length_a   1.000
_cell.length_b   1.000
_cell.length_c   1.000
_cell.angle_alpha   90.00
_cell.angle_beta   90.00
_cell.angle_gamma   90.00
#
_symmetry.space_group_name_H-M   'P 1'
#
loop_
_entity.id
_entity.type
_entity.pdbx_description
1 polymer ?
#
loop_
_entity_poly.entity_id
_entity_poly.type
_entity_poly.pdbx_seq_one_letter_code
_entity_poly.pdbx_strand_id
1 'polypeptide(L)' 'MNKKVIWYIKSQVGVLLFPLGLCLFGEAVSKRIEGEPWFWLGTLSLVVINAGIGLMIESGLISGFPRDKVAKDDSN' A
#
# COMPACT_ATOMS: atom_id res chain seq x y z
N MET A 1 19.83 3.81 9.20
CA MET A 1 18.93 3.89 8.02
C MET A 1 17.91 5.00 8.25
N ASN A 2 17.77 5.92 7.29
CA ASN A 2 16.95 7.14 7.44
C ASN A 2 15.46 6.80 7.55
N LYS A 3 14.86 7.06 8.72
CA LYS A 3 13.44 6.79 9.02
C LYS A 3 12.49 7.48 8.05
N LYS A 4 12.88 8.65 7.52
CA LYS A 4 12.16 9.40 6.47
C LYS A 4 12.01 8.59 5.18
N VAL A 5 13.06 7.86 4.77
CA VAL A 5 13.06 7.07 3.52
C VAL A 5 12.18 5.84 3.68
N ILE A 6 12.22 5.16 4.83
CA ILE A 6 11.34 4.02 5.13
C ILE A 6 9.87 4.46 5.09
N TRP A 7 9.56 5.64 5.63
CA TRP A 7 8.21 6.18 5.59
C TRP A 7 7.75 6.51 4.17
N TYR A 8 8.61 7.17 3.40
CA TYR A 8 8.34 7.53 2.01
C TYR A 8 8.11 6.30 1.13
N ILE A 9 8.97 5.27 1.27
CA ILE A 9 8.83 4.00 0.55
C ILE A 9 7.52 3.31 0.92
N LYS A 10 7.16 3.27 2.21
CA LYS A 10 5.94 2.60 2.67
C LYS A 10 4.67 3.26 2.10
N SER A 11 4.66 4.60 2.03
CA SER A 11 3.56 5.36 1.41
C SER A 11 3.49 5.19 -0.10
N GLN A 12 4.62 5.20 -0.80
CA GLN A 12 4.67 4.96 -2.25
C GLN A 12 4.26 3.54 -2.61
N VAL A 13 4.68 2.54 -1.82
CA VAL A 13 4.33 1.14 -2.04
C VAL A 13 2.81 0.93 -1.94
N GLY A 14 2.13 1.53 -0.96
CA GLY A 14 0.66 1.43 -0.84
C GLY A 14 -0.08 2.05 -2.03
N VAL A 15 0.34 3.23 -2.47
CA VAL A 15 -0.22 3.93 -3.65
C VAL A 15 -0.01 3.15 -4.95
N LEU A 16 1.09 2.40 -5.09
CA LEU A 16 1.35 1.58 -6.27
C LEU A 16 0.68 0.20 -6.21
N LEU A 17 0.64 -0.43 -5.04
CA LEU A 17 0.03 -1.77 -4.86
C LEU A 17 -1.47 -1.76 -5.09
N PHE A 18 -2.15 -0.67 -4.73
CA PHE A 18 -3.60 -0.56 -4.89
C PHE A 18 -4.06 -0.63 -6.36
N PRO A 19 -3.55 0.21 -7.30
CA PRO A 19 -3.90 0.11 -8.71
C PRO A 19 -3.37 -1.18 -9.36
N LEU A 20 -2.21 -1.71 -8.91
CA LEU A 20 -1.73 -3.02 -9.36
C LEU A 20 -2.70 -4.15 -9.01
N GLY A 21 -3.23 -4.13 -7.77
CA GLY A 21 -4.27 -5.05 -7.34
C GLY A 21 -5.55 -4.93 -8.17
N LEU A 22 -5.99 -3.71 -8.48
CA LEU A 22 -7.16 -3.47 -9.34
C LEU A 22 -6.94 -3.96 -10.79
N CYS A 23 -5.75 -3.82 -11.35
CA CYS A 23 -5.42 -4.35 -12.67
C CYS A 23 -5.45 -5.88 -12.70
N LEU A 24 -4.84 -6.52 -11.69
CA LEU A 24 -4.89 -7.98 -11.53
C LEU A 24 -6.32 -8.48 -11.32
N PHE A 25 -7.14 -7.75 -10.57
CA PHE A 25 -8.57 -8.04 -10.42
C PHE A 25 -9.30 -8.01 -11.77
N GLY A 26 -9.03 -6.99 -12.59
CA GLY A 26 -9.65 -6.83 -13.91
C GLY A 26 -9.27 -7.96 -14.88
N GLU A 27 -7.98 -8.32 -14.93
CA GLU A 27 -7.50 -9.44 -15.77
C GLU A 27 -8.08 -10.77 -15.29
N ALA A 28 -8.17 -10.95 -13.98
CA ALA A 28 -8.80 -12.10 -13.38
C ALA A 28 -10.29 -12.14 -13.79
N VAL A 29 -11.05 -11.06 -13.59
CA VAL A 29 -12.48 -11.00 -13.97
C VAL A 29 -12.67 -11.29 -15.46
N SER A 30 -11.76 -10.82 -16.33
CA SER A 30 -11.77 -11.16 -17.75
C SER A 30 -11.63 -12.67 -17.99
N LYS A 31 -10.65 -13.33 -17.35
CA LYS A 31 -10.48 -14.79 -17.41
C LYS A 31 -11.63 -15.59 -16.82
N ARG A 32 -12.35 -15.04 -15.83
CA ARG A 32 -13.59 -15.64 -15.29
C ARG A 32 -14.65 -15.76 -16.38
N ILE A 33 -14.75 -14.73 -17.23
CA ILE A 33 -15.75 -14.67 -18.31
C ILE A 33 -15.37 -15.68 -19.42
N GLU A 34 -14.09 -15.99 -19.58
CA GLU A 34 -13.57 -16.99 -20.52
C GLU A 34 -13.65 -18.46 -20.01
N GLY A 35 -14.02 -18.70 -18.75
CA GLY A 35 -14.18 -20.05 -18.19
C GLY A 35 -12.91 -20.68 -17.59
N GLU A 36 -11.82 -19.92 -17.50
CA GLU A 36 -10.56 -20.33 -16.88
C GLU A 36 -10.60 -20.22 -15.34
N PRO A 37 -9.73 -20.92 -14.59
CA PRO A 37 -9.70 -20.90 -13.12
C PRO A 37 -9.27 -19.54 -12.56
N TRP A 38 -10.25 -18.63 -12.50
CA TRP A 38 -10.15 -17.26 -12.01
C TRP A 38 -9.90 -17.14 -10.51
N PHE A 39 -10.37 -18.12 -9.74
CA PHE A 39 -10.46 -18.02 -8.28
C PHE A 39 -9.12 -17.64 -7.64
N TRP A 40 -8.02 -18.25 -8.10
CA TRP A 40 -6.67 -17.97 -7.60
C TRP A 40 -6.19 -16.54 -7.89
N LEU A 41 -6.41 -16.03 -9.09
CA LEU A 41 -6.03 -14.66 -9.46
C LEU A 41 -6.90 -13.63 -8.72
N GLY A 42 -8.19 -13.93 -8.55
CA GLY A 42 -9.11 -13.10 -7.77
C GLY A 42 -8.74 -13.04 -6.28
N THR A 43 -8.42 -14.18 -5.67
CA THR A 43 -7.96 -14.24 -4.27
C THR A 43 -6.63 -13.52 -4.09
N LEU A 44 -5.68 -13.74 -5.00
CA LEU A 44 -4.38 -13.06 -4.95
C LEU A 44 -4.54 -11.54 -5.06
N SER A 45 -5.41 -11.06 -5.96
CA SER A 45 -5.76 -9.65 -6.08
C SER A 45 -6.34 -9.07 -4.79
N LEU A 46 -7.26 -9.78 -4.13
CA LEU A 46 -7.86 -9.33 -2.85
C LEU A 46 -6.82 -9.22 -1.73
N VAL A 47 -5.86 -10.15 -1.69
CA VAL A 47 -4.72 -10.10 -0.75
C VAL A 47 -3.84 -8.89 -1.04
N VAL A 48 -3.53 -8.62 -2.31
CA VAL A 48 -2.72 -7.46 -2.72
C VAL A 48 -3.42 -6.14 -2.39
N ILE A 49 -4.73 -6.04 -2.63
CA ILE A 49 -5.53 -4.86 -2.28
C ILE A 49 -5.58 -4.66 -0.77
N ASN A 50 -5.85 -5.71 0.02
CA ASN A 50 -5.87 -5.62 1.48
C ASN A 50 -4.49 -5.23 2.04
N ALA A 51 -3.42 -5.82 1.52
CA ALA A 51 -2.05 -5.48 1.90
C ALA A 51 -1.70 -4.02 1.54
N GLY A 52 -2.10 -3.56 0.34
CA GLY A 52 -1.92 -2.18 -0.11
C GLY A 52 -2.65 -1.17 0.77
N ILE A 53 -3.92 -1.45 1.11
CA ILE A 53 -4.73 -0.60 2.01
C ILE A 53 -4.15 -0.60 3.43
N GLY A 54 -3.75 -1.76 3.95
CA GLY A 54 -3.11 -1.87 5.27
C GLY A 54 -1.83 -1.03 5.36
N LEU A 55 -0.97 -1.12 4.35
CA LEU A 55 0.24 -0.29 4.25
C LEU A 55 -0.08 1.21 4.10
N MET A 56 -1.12 1.57 3.34
CA MET A 56 -1.55 2.97 3.17
C MET A 56 -2.06 3.57 4.49
N ILE A 57 -2.90 2.84 5.23
CA ILE A 57 -3.44 3.28 6.52
C ILE A 57 -2.32 3.41 7.56
N GLU A 58 -1.42 2.42 7.63
CA GLU A 58 -0.30 2.48 8.56
C GLU A 58 0.65 3.67 8.25
N SER A 59 0.86 3.96 6.96
CA SER A 59 1.70 5.08 6.54
C SER A 59 1.03 6.44 6.77
N GLY A 60 -0.24 6.58 6.37
CA GLY A 60 -0.99 7.84 6.44
C GLY A 60 -1.51 8.20 7.82
N LEU A 61 -1.96 7.20 8.60
CA LEU A 61 -2.64 7.41 9.88
C LEU A 61 -1.71 7.21 11.08
N ILE A 62 -0.84 6.21 11.06
CA ILE A 62 0.03 5.88 12.22
C ILE A 62 1.35 6.62 12.14
N SER A 63 1.98 6.63 10.96
CA SER A 63 3.26 7.31 10.80
C SER A 63 3.13 8.74 10.28
N GLY A 64 1.92 9.31 10.43
CA GLY A 64 1.60 10.71 10.22
C GLY A 64 2.80 11.60 10.52
N PHE A 65 3.25 12.28 9.45
CA PHE A 65 4.36 13.22 9.35
C PHE A 65 5.23 13.33 10.60
N PRO A 66 6.49 12.83 10.61
CA PRO A 66 7.40 13.14 11.68
C PRO A 66 7.62 14.66 11.65
N ARG A 67 6.87 15.39 12.48
CA ARG A 67 7.23 16.75 12.87
C ARG A 67 8.52 16.56 13.63
N ASP A 68 9.62 16.71 12.89
CA ASP A 68 10.96 16.77 13.43
C ASP A 68 10.92 17.63 14.69
N LYS A 69 11.72 17.23 15.65
CA LYS A 69 11.88 17.81 16.98
C LYS A 69 12.41 19.26 16.93
N VAL A 70 11.76 20.16 16.18
CA VAL A 70 11.98 21.62 16.03
C VAL A 70 11.52 22.38 17.29
N ALA A 71 11.65 21.77 18.47
CA ALA A 71 11.33 22.45 19.73
C ALA A 71 12.15 21.91 20.90
N LYS A 72 13.27 21.24 20.63
CA LYS A 72 14.12 20.68 21.70
C LYS A 72 15.61 21.00 21.52
N ASP A 73 15.89 22.14 20.88
CA ASP A 73 17.24 22.75 20.81
C ASP A 73 17.22 24.23 21.29
N ASP A 74 16.07 24.94 21.25
CA ASP A 74 15.98 26.36 21.63
C ASP A 74 15.51 26.65 23.08
N SER A 75 15.78 25.77 24.04
CA SER A 75 15.65 26.15 25.45
C SER A 75 16.75 25.47 26.27
N ASN A 76 17.98 25.94 26.01
CA ASN A 76 19.00 26.13 27.04
C ASN A 76 18.42 27.03 28.14
#